data_AF-A0A820KKX5-F1
#
_entry.id   AF-A0A820KKX5-F1
#
_cell.length_a   1.000
_cell.length_b   1.000
_cell.length_c   1.000
_cell.angle_alpha   90.00
_cell.angle_beta   90.00
_cell.angle_gamma   90.00
#
_symmetry.space_group_name_H-M   'P 1'
#
loop_
_entity.id
_entity.type
_entity.pdbx_description
1 polymer ?
#
loop_
_entity_poly.entity_id
_entity_poly.type
_entity_poly.pdbx_seq_one_letter_code
_entity_poly.pdbx_strand_id
1 'polypeptide(L)' 'MFHTCEISTCDSPTLITCVCCNKSLCREHFVEHDYLLRPKLNELTKQINKIFDQFESLDMKTIMSDSLKKIDEWL' A
#
# COMPACT_ATOMS: atom_id res chain seq x y z
N MET A 1 10.25 4.00 -10.69
CA MET A 1 9.94 4.11 -12.13
C MET A 1 8.49 4.53 -12.27
N PHE A 2 8.24 5.73 -12.77
CA PHE A 2 6.89 6.20 -13.05
C PHE A 2 6.40 5.50 -14.31
N HIS A 3 5.29 4.77 -14.22
CA HIS A 3 4.69 4.09 -15.36
C HIS A 3 4.27 5.13 -16.40
N THR A 4 4.81 5.01 -17.60
CA THR A 4 4.44 5.84 -18.73
C THR A 4 3.05 5.42 -19.19
N CYS A 5 2.10 6.34 -19.12
CA CYS A 5 0.75 6.13 -19.63
C CYS A 5 0.79 5.84 -21.14
N GLU A 6 0.16 4.75 -21.57
CA GLU A 6 0.14 4.32 -22.97
C GLU A 6 -0.81 5.17 -23.84
N ILE A 7 -1.80 5.82 -23.22
CA ILE A 7 -2.71 6.72 -23.92
C ILE A 7 -1.93 7.95 -24.44
N SER A 8 -1.82 8.07 -25.75
CA SER A 8 -1.11 9.15 -26.45
C SER A 8 -2.03 10.33 -26.81
N THR A 9 -3.33 10.11 -26.87
CA THR A 9 -4.33 11.10 -27.28
C THR A 9 -5.55 11.07 -26.36
N CYS A 10 -6.04 12.24 -25.96
CA CYS A 10 -7.29 12.39 -25.21
C CYS A 10 -8.32 13.09 -26.11
N ASP A 11 -9.54 12.58 -26.17
CA ASP A 11 -10.63 13.23 -26.91
C ASP A 11 -11.13 14.51 -26.22
N SER A 12 -10.89 14.64 -24.92
CA SER A 12 -11.22 15.82 -24.12
C SER A 12 -10.14 16.07 -23.07
N PRO A 13 -8.98 16.61 -23.46
CA PRO A 13 -7.91 16.91 -22.53
C PRO A 13 -8.29 18.09 -21.64
N THR A 14 -8.05 17.94 -20.34
CA THR A 14 -8.15 19.08 -19.41
C THR A 14 -6.88 19.93 -19.46
N LEU A 15 -6.95 21.15 -18.92
CA LEU A 15 -5.77 22.01 -18.70
C LEU A 15 -4.83 21.47 -17.61
N ILE A 16 -5.29 20.49 -16.83
CA ILE A 16 -4.52 19.87 -15.75
C ILE A 16 -3.62 18.80 -16.35
N THR A 17 -2.35 18.80 -16.00
CA THR A 17 -1.39 17.76 -16.40
C THR A 17 -1.26 16.70 -15.31
N CYS A 18 -1.12 15.44 -15.72
CA CYS A 18 -0.78 14.35 -14.84
C CYS A 18 0.70 14.45 -14.44
N VAL A 19 0.99 14.51 -13.14
CA VAL A 19 2.37 14.61 -12.63
C VAL A 19 3.21 13.37 -12.99
N CYS A 20 2.58 12.19 -13.08
CA CYS A 20 3.29 10.94 -13.33
C CYS A 20 3.90 10.86 -14.73
N CYS A 21 3.20 11.40 -15.74
CA CYS A 21 3.55 11.22 -17.15
C CYS A 21 3.63 12.53 -17.95
N ASN A 22 3.35 13.67 -17.31
CA ASN A 22 3.36 15.02 -17.88
C ASN A 22 2.45 15.19 -19.13
N LYS A 23 1.38 14.40 -19.21
CA LYS A 23 0.34 14.48 -20.26
C LYS A 23 -0.91 15.17 -19.71
N SER A 24 -1.71 15.78 -20.58
CA SER A 24 -3.02 16.32 -20.19
C SER A 24 -3.90 15.23 -19.58
N LEU A 25 -4.46 15.50 -18.41
CA LEU A 25 -5.36 14.57 -17.74
C LEU A 25 -6.68 14.52 -18.51
N CYS A 26 -7.15 13.30 -18.78
CA CYS A 26 -8.49 13.02 -19.28
C CYS A 26 -9.05 11.78 -18.57
N ARG A 27 -10.31 11.44 -18.86
CA ARG A 27 -11.00 10.33 -18.21
C ARG A 27 -10.28 9.01 -18.47
N GLU A 28 -9.85 8.78 -19.71
CA GLU A 28 -9.16 7.58 -20.14
C GLU A 28 -7.81 7.44 -19.42
N HIS A 29 -7.05 8.54 -19.33
CA HIS A 29 -5.80 8.60 -18.56
C HIS A 29 -6.02 8.26 -17.08
N PHE A 30 -7.08 8.80 -16.47
CA PHE A 30 -7.40 8.51 -15.08
C PHE A 30 -7.75 7.03 -14.88
N VAL A 31 -8.54 6.45 -15.78
CA VAL A 31 -8.94 5.04 -15.75
C VAL A 31 -7.73 4.12 -15.90
N GLU A 32 -6.78 4.42 -16.79
CA GLU A 32 -5.54 3.63 -16.94
C GLU A 32 -4.72 3.65 -15.64
N HIS A 33 -4.55 4.84 -15.04
CA HIS A 33 -3.84 4.95 -13.77
C HIS A 33 -4.55 4.22 -12.63
N ASP A 34 -5.87 4.34 -12.52
CA ASP A 34 -6.66 3.60 -11.51
C ASP A 34 -6.50 2.08 -11.71
N TYR A 35 -6.59 1.59 -12.95
CA TYR A 35 -6.39 0.19 -13.27
C TYR A 35 -5.00 -0.33 -12.88
N LEU A 36 -3.95 0.45 -13.14
CA LEU A 36 -2.57 0.07 -12.83
C LEU A 36 -2.23 0.19 -11.33
N LEU A 37 -2.83 1.14 -10.62
CA LEU A 37 -2.50 1.42 -9.21
C LEU A 37 -3.38 0.64 -8.24
N ARG A 38 -4.66 0.43 -8.54
CA ARG A 38 -5.62 -0.22 -7.64
C ARG A 38 -5.17 -1.61 -7.17
N PRO A 39 -4.64 -2.51 -8.02
CA PRO A 39 -4.14 -3.81 -7.56
C PRO A 39 -2.96 -3.68 -6.60
N LYS A 40 -2.06 -2.74 -6.86
CA LYS A 40 -0.88 -2.47 -6.01
C LYS A 40 -1.29 -1.92 -4.65
N LEU A 41 -2.25 -0.99 -4.62
CA LEU A 41 -2.81 -0.45 -3.39
C LEU A 41 -3.53 -1.54 -2.59
N ASN A 42 -4.33 -2.38 -3.25
CA ASN A 42 -5.00 -3.50 -2.59
C ASN A 42 -4.00 -4.48 -1.95
N GLU A 43 -2.90 -4.77 -2.64
CA GLU A 43 -1.86 -5.64 -2.11
C GLU A 43 -1.14 -5.03 -0.91
N LEU A 44 -0.80 -3.73 -0.98
CA LEU A 44 -0.23 -3.01 0.16
C LEU A 44 -1.18 -3.02 1.37
N THR A 45 -2.47 -2.78 1.16
CA THR A 45 -3.48 -2.84 2.23
C THR A 45 -3.53 -4.24 2.87
N LYS A 46 -3.48 -5.31 2.07
CA LYS A 46 -3.43 -6.68 2.60
C LYS A 46 -2.18 -6.91 3.45
N GLN A 47 -1.02 -6.45 3.00
CA GLN A 47 0.23 -6.61 3.74
C GLN A 47 0.21 -5.84 5.06
N ILE A 48 -0.30 -4.60 5.03
CA ILE A 48 -0.48 -3.78 6.24
C ILE A 48 -1.40 -4.48 7.23
N ASN A 49 -2.57 -4.94 6.77
CA ASN A 49 -3.53 -5.64 7.63
C ASN A 49 -2.92 -6.90 8.23
N LYS A 50 -2.17 -7.69 7.44
CA LYS A 50 -1.47 -8.88 7.95
C LYS A 50 -0.48 -8.54 9.07
N ILE A 51 0.25 -7.43 8.95
CA ILE A 51 1.18 -6.98 10.00
C ILE A 51 0.41 -6.56 11.24
N PHE A 52 -0.71 -5.84 11.09
CA PHE A 52 -1.58 -5.48 12.20
C PHE A 52 -2.15 -6.71 12.91
N ASP A 53 -2.69 -7.68 12.16
CA ASP A 53 -3.21 -8.93 12.73
C ASP A 53 -2.10 -9.69 13.49
N GLN A 54 -0.89 -9.74 12.94
CA GLN A 54 0.27 -10.33 13.61
C GLN A 54 0.60 -9.59 14.90
N PHE A 55 0.63 -8.26 14.89
CA PHE A 55 0.91 -7.45 16.06
C PHE A 55 -0.17 -7.60 17.14
N GLU A 56 -1.45 -7.61 16.76
CA GLU A 56 -2.56 -7.87 17.69
C GLU A 56 -2.53 -9.28 18.26
N SER A 57 -2.05 -10.26 17.49
CA SER A 57 -1.89 -11.64 17.97
C SER A 57 -0.72 -11.83 18.93
N LEU A 58 0.19 -10.85 19.04
CA LEU A 58 1.27 -10.92 20.02
C LEU A 58 0.69 -10.70 21.42
N ASP A 59 0.52 -11.80 22.16
CA ASP A 59 0.23 -11.75 23.58
C ASP A 59 1.49 -11.36 24.37
N MET A 60 1.80 -10.06 24.33
CA MET A 60 2.95 -9.48 25.03
C MET A 60 2.91 -9.73 26.53
N LYS A 61 1.71 -9.91 27.11
CA LYS A 61 1.56 -10.21 28.53
C LYS A 61 2.05 -11.61 28.84
N THR A 62 1.67 -12.59 28.02
CA THR A 62 2.16 -13.97 28.14
C THR A 62 3.66 -14.04 27.89
N ILE A 63 4.16 -13.39 26.82
CA ILE A 63 5.60 -13.34 26.52
C ILE A 63 6.41 -12.77 27.69
N MET A 64 5.92 -11.67 28.29
CA MET A 64 6.59 -11.03 29.42
C MET A 64 6.52 -11.90 30.67
N SER A 65 5.36 -12.51 30.96
CA SER A 65 5.19 -13.44 32.08
C SER A 65 6.12 -14.65 31.97
N ASP A 66 6.23 -15.26 30.79
CA ASP A 66 7.10 -16.42 30.56
C ASP A 66 8.58 -16.05 30.66
N SER A 67 8.94 -14.84 30.23
CA SER A 67 10.31 -14.33 30.37
C SER A 67 10.67 -14.11 31.84
N LEU A 68 9.75 -13.54 32.63
CA LEU A 68 9.95 -13.34 34.07
C LEU A 68 10.08 -14.68 34.81
N LYS A 69 9.26 -15.68 34.49
CA LYS A 69 9.39 -17.02 35.08
C LYS A 69 10.75 -17.65 34.83
N LYS A 70 11.28 -17.52 33.60
CA LYS A 70 12.61 -18.04 33.28
C LYS A 70 13.73 -17.34 34.05
N ILE A 71 13.58 -16.04 34.31
CA ILE A 71 14.53 -15.28 35.15
C ILE A 71 14.45 -15.76 36.60
N ASP A 72 13.24 -15.96 37.13
CA ASP A 72 13.04 -16.47 38.49
C ASP A 72 13.62 -17.89 38.66
N GLU A 73 13.55 -18.75 37.63
CA GLU A 73 14.16 -20.09 37.64
C GLU A 73 15.70 -20.07 37.59
N TRP A 74 16.30 -18.94 37.16
CA TRP A 74 17.76 -18.78 37.10
C TRP A 74 18.37 -18.21 38.39
N LEU A 75 17.54 -17.65 39.27
CA LEU A 75 17.93 -17.06 40.57
C LEU A 75 17.86 -18.10 41.70
#